data_AF-A0A3B9HHW4-F1
#
_entry.id   AF-A0A3B9HHW4-F1
#
_cell.length_a   1.000
_cell.length_b   1.000
_cell.length_c   1.000
_cell.angle_alpha   90.00
_cell.angle_beta   90.00
_cell.angle_gamma   90.00
#
_symmetry.space_group_name_H-M   'P 1'
#
loop_
_entity.id
_entity.type
_entity.pdbx_description
1 polymer ?
#
loop_
_entity_poly.entity_id
_entity_poly.type
_entity_poly.pdbx_seq_one_letter_code
_entity_poly.pdbx_strand_id
1 'polypeptide(L)'
;MSIPKEPRQLMINLMYLVLTALLALNVSAEILNAFNLVNKGIGNTNTILQDKNNQIVAGIAGKADEGDDPRAKDIAKDAAGIQKVTADFYAYVEMVKDSLISYTGGMIEDKHHPGQEKLKGESDTERPTTLLINKGLATELKTKIEETRQEYVKLLQKWNGEGKVNQLTLNVEDGGGEQGLSWEESNFYKVPAVAAVTILTKIQNDAKSAESTVLEHMANQIDAAKIKFNKMTAMVTAPTSYVKRGNEYTADIFIAASSDQAQIEVYTGSFTAAVKKDEFDQFIELEGSAPPLNNPQKIDVVGGMGKIKETAGGQRNFQGVISIPDPVKPGNFKFYPFEFGYETFEVGEAVVSPTAMNVLYIGVDNPIKISVPGYTSDKVTASGCGISKVKGEEYVARP
;
A
#
# COMPACT_ATOMS: atom_id res chain seq x y z
N MET A 1 -51.39 -53.82 39.38
CA MET A 1 -52.14 -54.21 38.18
C MET A 1 -52.88 -52.99 37.68
N SER A 2 -52.37 -52.34 36.62
CA SER A 2 -53.04 -51.18 36.04
C SER A 2 -54.33 -51.63 35.38
N ILE A 3 -55.44 -51.01 35.76
CA ILE A 3 -56.75 -51.14 35.11
C ILE A 3 -56.54 -50.92 33.60
N PRO A 4 -57.05 -51.80 32.72
CA PRO A 4 -56.86 -51.64 31.28
C PRO A 4 -57.47 -50.31 30.85
N LYS A 5 -56.65 -49.41 30.30
CA LYS A 5 -57.14 -48.15 29.71
C LYS A 5 -58.17 -48.52 28.66
N GLU A 6 -59.38 -47.95 28.77
CA GLU A 6 -60.42 -48.19 27.79
C GLU A 6 -59.91 -47.91 26.36
N PRO A 7 -60.33 -48.68 25.34
CA PRO A 7 -59.86 -48.53 23.95
C PRO A 7 -59.92 -47.09 23.43
N ARG A 8 -60.91 -46.33 23.88
CA ARG A 8 -61.06 -44.89 23.58
C ARG A 8 -59.88 -44.05 24.07
N GLN A 9 -59.39 -44.31 25.29
CA GLN A 9 -58.28 -43.56 25.87
C GLN A 9 -56.93 -43.94 25.26
N LEU A 10 -56.80 -45.17 24.77
CA LEU A 10 -55.70 -45.59 23.89
C LEU A 10 -55.71 -44.84 22.55
N MET A 11 -56.87 -44.73 21.90
CA MET A 11 -57.01 -43.95 20.66
C MET A 11 -56.71 -42.46 20.86
N ILE A 12 -57.16 -41.87 21.97
CA ILE A 12 -56.88 -40.46 22.30
C ILE A 12 -55.39 -40.24 22.55
N ASN A 13 -54.72 -41.14 23.28
CA ASN A 13 -53.28 -41.03 23.51
C ASN A 13 -52.49 -41.18 22.20
N LEU A 14 -52.92 -42.08 21.30
CA LEU A 14 -52.28 -42.27 20.01
C LEU A 14 -52.48 -41.06 19.09
N MET A 15 -53.68 -40.46 19.09
CA MET A 15 -53.94 -39.18 18.42
C MET A 15 -53.08 -38.05 18.99
N TYR A 16 -52.97 -37.93 20.31
CA TYR A 16 -52.11 -36.91 20.93
C TYR A 16 -50.66 -37.12 20.54
N LEU A 17 -50.16 -38.35 20.55
CA LEU A 17 -48.77 -38.66 20.16
C LEU A 17 -48.52 -38.33 18.68
N VAL A 18 -49.47 -38.67 17.79
CA VAL A 18 -49.40 -38.30 16.36
C VAL A 18 -49.48 -36.79 16.17
N LEU A 19 -50.37 -36.09 16.87
CA LEU A 19 -50.50 -34.64 16.78
C LEU A 19 -49.25 -33.92 17.33
N THR A 20 -48.69 -34.40 18.44
CA THR A 20 -47.46 -33.85 19.02
C THR A 20 -46.27 -34.11 18.10
N ALA A 21 -46.21 -35.30 17.46
CA ALA A 21 -45.19 -35.61 16.46
C ALA A 21 -45.35 -34.77 15.18
N LEU A 22 -46.58 -34.51 14.72
CA LEU A 22 -46.86 -33.64 13.57
C LEU A 22 -46.53 -32.17 13.86
N LEU A 23 -46.81 -31.68 15.07
CA LEU A 23 -46.41 -30.35 15.51
C LEU A 23 -44.88 -30.23 15.66
N ALA A 24 -44.21 -31.29 16.13
CA ALA A 24 -42.76 -31.32 16.25
C ALA A 24 -42.03 -31.45 14.90
N LEU A 25 -42.68 -32.04 13.88
CA LEU A 25 -42.14 -32.12 12.52
C LEU A 25 -42.14 -30.75 11.82
N ASN A 26 -43.07 -29.86 12.20
CA ASN A 26 -43.16 -28.53 11.63
C ASN A 26 -42.24 -27.57 12.40
N VAL A 27 -41.46 -26.80 11.65
CA VAL A 27 -40.63 -25.73 12.23
C VAL A 27 -41.53 -24.61 12.76
N SER A 28 -41.20 -24.06 13.93
CA SER A 28 -42.01 -22.99 14.53
C SER A 28 -42.01 -21.72 13.67
N ALA A 29 -43.14 -21.02 13.63
CA ALA A 29 -43.30 -19.80 12.85
C ALA A 29 -42.30 -18.70 13.24
N GLU A 30 -41.90 -18.65 14.51
CA GLU A 30 -40.90 -17.71 15.03
C GLU A 30 -39.51 -17.97 14.44
N ILE A 31 -39.12 -19.24 14.29
CA ILE A 31 -37.85 -19.62 13.66
C ILE A 31 -37.86 -19.26 12.17
N LEU A 32 -38.97 -19.52 11.47
CA LEU A 32 -39.11 -19.18 10.04
C LEU A 32 -39.04 -17.66 9.80
N ASN A 33 -39.67 -16.86 10.67
CA ASN A 33 -39.56 -15.40 10.64
C ASN A 33 -38.14 -14.91 10.93
N ALA A 34 -37.41 -15.55 11.84
CA ALA A 34 -36.02 -15.23 12.10
C ALA A 34 -35.15 -15.45 10.85
N PHE A 35 -35.36 -16.54 10.09
CA PHE A 35 -34.68 -16.75 8.82
C PHE A 35 -34.99 -15.65 7.79
N ASN A 36 -36.25 -15.24 7.64
CA ASN A 36 -36.63 -14.14 6.75
C ASN A 36 -35.93 -12.83 7.14
N LEU A 37 -35.87 -12.52 8.45
CA LEU A 37 -35.18 -11.34 8.95
C LEU A 37 -33.67 -11.37 8.64
N VAL A 38 -33.02 -12.50 8.89
CA VAL A 38 -31.60 -12.71 8.57
C VAL A 38 -31.37 -12.58 7.07
N ASN A 39 -32.19 -13.23 6.24
CA ASN A 39 -32.10 -13.16 4.78
C ASN A 39 -32.18 -11.71 4.27
N LYS A 40 -33.11 -10.91 4.81
CA LYS A 40 -33.22 -9.48 4.48
C LYS A 40 -32.00 -8.67 4.93
N GLY A 41 -31.47 -8.95 6.12
CA GLY A 41 -30.24 -8.32 6.61
C GLY A 41 -29.03 -8.60 5.73
N ILE A 42 -28.86 -9.86 5.30
CA ILE A 42 -27.78 -10.25 4.39
C ILE A 42 -28.00 -9.63 3.01
N GLY A 43 -29.23 -9.58 2.49
CA GLY A 43 -29.55 -8.89 1.23
C GLY A 43 -29.18 -7.40 1.23
N ASN A 44 -29.45 -6.69 2.32
CA ASN A 44 -28.99 -5.31 2.49
C ASN A 44 -27.46 -5.22 2.50
N THR A 45 -26.80 -6.16 3.18
CA THR A 45 -25.32 -6.24 3.24
C THR A 45 -24.73 -6.50 1.85
N ASN A 46 -25.36 -7.34 1.03
CA ASN A 46 -24.96 -7.61 -0.35
C ASN A 46 -25.01 -6.37 -1.24
N THR A 47 -25.95 -5.46 -0.97
CA THR A 47 -26.07 -4.18 -1.67
C THR A 47 -24.93 -3.23 -1.24
N ILE A 48 -24.69 -3.12 0.06
CA ILE A 48 -23.59 -2.30 0.61
C ILE A 48 -22.22 -2.77 0.11
N LEU A 49 -21.99 -4.09 0.11
CA LEU A 49 -20.74 -4.66 -0.41
C LEU A 49 -20.60 -4.44 -1.92
N GLN A 50 -21.70 -4.46 -2.68
CA GLN A 50 -21.64 -4.12 -4.11
C GLN A 50 -21.15 -2.69 -4.31
N ASP A 51 -21.74 -1.74 -3.58
CA ASP A 51 -21.40 -0.33 -3.70
C ASP A 51 -19.94 -0.09 -3.30
N LYS A 52 -19.49 -0.74 -2.22
CA LYS A 52 -18.09 -0.72 -1.78
C LYS A 52 -17.15 -1.28 -2.85
N ASN A 53 -17.46 -2.44 -3.43
CA ASN A 53 -16.63 -3.07 -4.45
C ASN A 53 -16.56 -2.19 -5.71
N ASN A 54 -17.69 -1.61 -6.14
CA ASN A 54 -17.74 -0.67 -7.24
C ASN A 54 -16.85 0.56 -6.99
N GLN A 55 -16.86 1.11 -5.76
CA GLN A 55 -16.01 2.24 -5.39
C GLN A 55 -14.52 1.88 -5.42
N ILE A 56 -14.13 0.69 -4.95
CA ILE A 56 -12.74 0.23 -4.99
C ILE A 56 -12.27 0.09 -6.43
N VAL A 57 -13.06 -0.55 -7.30
CA VAL A 57 -12.74 -0.71 -8.73
C VAL A 57 -12.61 0.65 -9.42
N ALA A 58 -13.53 1.58 -9.15
CA ALA A 58 -13.44 2.94 -9.70
C ALA A 58 -12.19 3.69 -9.21
N GLY A 59 -11.81 3.52 -7.93
CA GLY A 59 -10.58 4.10 -7.39
C GLY A 59 -9.31 3.49 -7.99
N ILE A 60 -9.32 2.18 -8.26
CA ILE A 60 -8.23 1.48 -8.97
C ILE A 60 -8.11 2.01 -10.40
N ALA A 61 -9.22 2.15 -11.13
CA ALA A 61 -9.22 2.66 -12.50
C ALA A 61 -8.72 4.11 -12.57
N GLY A 62 -9.21 5.00 -11.69
CA GLY A 62 -8.75 6.39 -11.63
C GLY A 62 -7.24 6.50 -11.38
N LYS A 63 -6.69 5.69 -10.45
CA LYS A 63 -5.25 5.67 -10.18
C LYS A 63 -4.43 5.10 -11.35
N ALA A 64 -4.99 4.18 -12.13
CA ALA A 64 -4.36 3.62 -13.31
C ALA A 64 -4.34 4.61 -14.49
N ASP A 65 -5.30 5.54 -14.56
CA ASP A 65 -5.35 6.58 -15.60
C ASP A 65 -4.43 7.78 -15.29
N GLU A 66 -4.16 8.05 -14.00
CA GLU A 66 -3.28 9.15 -13.57
C GLU A 66 -1.78 8.92 -13.88
N GLY A 67 -1.36 7.67 -14.09
CA GLY A 67 0.05 7.32 -14.32
C GLY A 67 0.22 6.41 -15.53
N ASP A 68 1.30 6.59 -16.30
CA ASP A 68 1.59 5.71 -17.43
C ASP A 68 2.29 4.39 -17.01
N ASP A 69 1.92 3.85 -15.84
CA ASP A 69 2.46 2.60 -15.31
C ASP A 69 1.72 1.39 -15.92
N PRO A 70 2.39 0.53 -16.72
CA PRO A 70 1.79 -0.67 -17.28
C PRO A 70 1.19 -1.60 -16.22
N ARG A 71 1.78 -1.66 -15.02
CA ARG A 71 1.30 -2.50 -13.92
C ARG A 71 -0.04 -2.02 -13.38
N ALA A 72 -0.23 -0.70 -13.24
CA ALA A 72 -1.48 -0.14 -12.76
C ALA A 72 -2.65 -0.45 -13.72
N LYS A 73 -2.38 -0.40 -15.03
CA LYS A 73 -3.33 -0.79 -16.09
C LYS A 73 -3.68 -2.29 -16.02
N ASP A 74 -2.69 -3.14 -15.78
CA ASP A 74 -2.92 -4.58 -15.58
C ASP A 74 -3.74 -4.88 -14.32
N ILE A 75 -3.47 -4.20 -13.20
CA ILE A 75 -4.27 -4.33 -11.97
C ILE A 75 -5.71 -3.88 -12.22
N ALA A 76 -5.92 -2.76 -12.91
CA ALA A 76 -7.26 -2.27 -13.23
C ALA A 76 -8.04 -3.26 -14.12
N LYS A 77 -7.37 -3.87 -15.11
CA LYS A 77 -7.98 -4.90 -15.95
C LYS A 77 -8.37 -6.14 -15.16
N ASP A 78 -7.50 -6.63 -14.28
CA ASP A 78 -7.79 -7.78 -13.43
C ASP A 78 -8.93 -7.46 -12.43
N ALA A 79 -8.99 -6.22 -11.91
CA ALA A 79 -10.04 -5.77 -11.00
C ALA A 79 -11.40 -5.69 -11.69
N ALA A 80 -11.45 -5.25 -12.96
CA ALA A 80 -12.67 -5.33 -13.76
C ALA A 80 -13.05 -6.80 -14.07
N GLY A 81 -12.05 -7.65 -14.29
CA GLY A 81 -12.25 -9.09 -14.50
C GLY A 81 -12.92 -9.77 -13.31
N ILE A 82 -12.49 -9.46 -12.08
CA ILE A 82 -13.03 -10.10 -10.88
C ILE A 82 -14.49 -9.72 -10.60
N GLN A 83 -14.85 -8.47 -10.92
CA GLN A 83 -16.23 -8.01 -10.80
C GLN A 83 -17.16 -8.80 -11.73
N LYS A 84 -16.70 -9.10 -12.96
CA LYS A 84 -17.45 -9.93 -13.90
C LYS A 84 -17.60 -11.37 -13.41
N VAL A 85 -16.52 -11.99 -12.94
CA VAL A 85 -16.56 -13.36 -12.39
C VAL A 85 -17.55 -13.45 -11.22
N THR A 86 -17.52 -12.46 -10.32
CA THR A 86 -18.44 -12.41 -9.18
C THR A 86 -19.88 -12.17 -9.60
N ALA A 87 -20.12 -11.32 -10.60
CA ALA A 87 -21.46 -11.06 -11.15
C ALA A 87 -22.06 -12.31 -11.81
N ASP A 88 -21.27 -13.05 -12.60
CA ASP A 88 -21.69 -14.30 -13.24
C ASP A 88 -22.04 -15.37 -12.18
N PHE A 89 -21.22 -15.51 -11.14
CA PHE A 89 -21.52 -16.39 -10.01
C PHE A 89 -22.78 -15.95 -9.25
N TYR A 90 -22.92 -14.66 -8.94
CA TYR A 90 -24.09 -14.13 -8.23
C TYR A 90 -25.39 -14.40 -9.00
N ALA A 91 -25.38 -14.20 -10.33
CA ALA A 91 -26.51 -14.47 -11.20
C ALA A 91 -26.89 -15.96 -11.21
N TYR A 92 -25.90 -16.86 -11.21
CA TYR A 92 -26.16 -18.30 -11.10
C TYR A 92 -26.83 -18.64 -9.76
N VAL A 93 -26.34 -18.10 -8.64
CA VAL A 93 -26.96 -18.35 -7.32
C VAL A 93 -28.38 -17.78 -7.25
N GLU A 94 -28.63 -16.61 -7.87
CA GLU A 94 -29.98 -16.05 -7.94
C GLU A 94 -30.93 -16.95 -8.74
N MET A 95 -30.48 -17.49 -9.87
CA MET A 95 -31.25 -18.47 -10.65
C MET A 95 -31.59 -19.73 -9.83
N VAL A 96 -30.66 -20.22 -9.00
CA VAL A 96 -30.90 -21.36 -8.11
C VAL A 96 -31.95 -21.00 -7.03
N LYS A 97 -31.88 -19.79 -6.46
CA LYS A 97 -32.89 -19.28 -5.52
C LYS A 97 -34.27 -19.19 -6.17
N ASP A 98 -34.36 -18.59 -7.35
CA ASP A 98 -35.62 -18.44 -8.09
C ASP A 98 -36.24 -19.80 -8.44
N SER A 99 -35.41 -20.77 -8.81
CA SER A 99 -35.82 -22.15 -9.06
C SER A 99 -36.40 -22.79 -7.79
N LEU A 100 -35.76 -22.59 -6.64
CA LEU A 100 -36.22 -23.08 -5.34
C LEU A 100 -37.53 -22.42 -4.90
N ILE A 101 -37.64 -21.10 -5.06
CA ILE A 101 -38.84 -20.32 -4.74
C ILE A 101 -40.02 -20.79 -5.60
N SER A 102 -39.79 -20.97 -6.90
CA SER A 102 -40.79 -21.47 -7.85
C SER A 102 -41.25 -22.88 -7.49
N TYR A 103 -40.31 -23.77 -7.15
CA TYR A 103 -40.61 -25.16 -6.79
C TYR A 103 -41.40 -25.30 -5.48
N THR A 104 -41.19 -24.37 -4.54
CA THR A 104 -41.89 -24.33 -3.24
C THR A 104 -43.25 -23.62 -3.31
N GLY A 105 -43.65 -23.13 -4.49
CA GLY A 105 -44.99 -22.60 -4.74
C GLY A 105 -45.08 -21.07 -4.81
N GLY A 106 -43.94 -20.38 -4.92
CA GLY A 106 -43.84 -18.94 -5.15
C GLY A 106 -43.93 -18.08 -3.90
N MET A 107 -43.79 -16.77 -4.11
CA MET A 107 -44.00 -15.75 -3.09
C MET A 107 -45.49 -15.44 -2.95
N ILE A 108 -45.96 -15.30 -1.71
CA ILE A 108 -47.32 -14.90 -1.36
C ILE A 108 -47.24 -13.73 -0.40
N GLU A 109 -48.18 -12.81 -0.48
CA GLU A 109 -48.34 -11.75 0.52
C GLU A 109 -48.54 -12.32 1.93
N ASP A 110 -47.74 -11.83 2.88
CA ASP A 110 -47.79 -12.23 4.28
C ASP A 110 -49.11 -11.77 4.91
N LYS A 111 -49.94 -12.74 5.29
CA LYS A 111 -51.24 -12.51 5.95
C LYS A 111 -51.10 -11.88 7.34
N HIS A 112 -49.90 -11.89 7.94
CA HIS A 112 -49.64 -11.34 9.27
C HIS A 112 -48.90 -9.99 9.22
N HIS A 113 -48.23 -9.67 8.09
CA HIS A 113 -47.55 -8.40 7.85
C HIS A 113 -47.92 -7.84 6.46
N PRO A 114 -48.99 -7.04 6.34
CA PRO A 114 -49.43 -6.52 5.05
C PRO A 114 -48.32 -5.71 4.36
N GLY A 115 -48.06 -6.02 3.08
CA GLY A 115 -46.98 -5.43 2.28
C GLY A 115 -45.63 -6.18 2.32
N GLN A 116 -45.52 -7.33 3.01
CA GLN A 116 -44.35 -8.19 2.94
C GLN A 116 -44.64 -9.48 2.17
N GLU A 117 -43.70 -9.92 1.34
CA GLU A 117 -43.80 -11.20 0.63
C GLU A 117 -43.16 -12.31 1.47
N LYS A 118 -43.82 -13.48 1.49
CA LYS A 118 -43.44 -14.66 2.25
C LYS A 118 -43.47 -15.88 1.35
N LEU A 119 -42.50 -16.78 1.55
CA LEU A 119 -42.43 -18.01 0.78
C LEU A 119 -43.59 -18.95 1.17
N LYS A 120 -44.41 -19.37 0.20
CA LYS A 120 -45.57 -20.25 0.45
C LYS A 120 -45.20 -21.53 1.18
N GLY A 121 -44.08 -22.13 0.79
CA GLY A 121 -43.56 -23.40 1.30
C GLY A 121 -42.37 -23.21 2.25
N GLU A 122 -42.32 -22.14 3.05
CA GLU A 122 -41.15 -21.84 3.90
C GLU A 122 -40.71 -22.98 4.83
N SER A 123 -41.65 -23.78 5.32
CA SER A 123 -41.40 -24.92 6.22
C SER A 123 -41.18 -26.24 5.48
N ASP A 124 -41.29 -26.25 4.14
CA ASP A 124 -41.11 -27.47 3.33
C ASP A 124 -39.63 -27.86 3.32
N THR A 125 -39.35 -29.07 3.78
CA THR A 125 -37.99 -29.65 3.86
C THR A 125 -37.70 -30.62 2.71
N GLU A 126 -38.74 -31.16 2.06
CA GLU A 126 -38.62 -32.22 1.06
C GLU A 126 -38.36 -31.65 -0.33
N ARG A 127 -39.03 -30.55 -0.68
CA ARG A 127 -38.83 -29.88 -1.98
C ARG A 127 -37.42 -29.30 -2.15
N PRO A 128 -36.84 -28.60 -1.15
CA PRO A 128 -35.44 -28.15 -1.23
C PRO A 128 -34.48 -29.33 -1.38
N THR A 129 -34.67 -30.39 -0.57
CA THR A 129 -33.85 -31.61 -0.64
C THR A 129 -33.92 -32.25 -2.03
N THR A 130 -35.12 -32.37 -2.60
CA THR A 130 -35.31 -32.96 -3.93
C THR A 130 -34.65 -32.13 -5.03
N LEU A 131 -34.79 -30.81 -4.98
CA LEU A 131 -34.24 -29.93 -5.99
C LEU A 131 -32.71 -29.84 -5.89
N LEU A 132 -32.18 -29.62 -4.68
CA LEU A 132 -30.76 -29.32 -4.48
C LEU A 132 -29.90 -30.59 -4.41
N ILE A 133 -30.37 -31.63 -3.72
CA ILE A 133 -29.62 -32.88 -3.57
C ILE A 133 -29.99 -33.87 -4.67
N ASN A 134 -31.25 -34.26 -4.79
CA ASN A 134 -31.63 -35.36 -5.71
C ASN A 134 -31.46 -35.00 -7.20
N LYS A 135 -31.58 -33.73 -7.57
CA LYS A 135 -31.30 -33.26 -8.94
C LYS A 135 -29.87 -32.73 -9.15
N GLY A 136 -29.03 -32.74 -8.12
CA GLY A 136 -27.60 -32.41 -8.24
C GLY A 136 -27.25 -30.92 -8.32
N LEU A 137 -28.22 -30.00 -8.18
CA LEU A 137 -27.96 -28.55 -8.21
C LEU A 137 -26.98 -28.08 -7.12
N ALA A 138 -26.96 -28.73 -5.95
CA ALA A 138 -26.01 -28.42 -4.88
C ALA A 138 -24.56 -28.78 -5.24
N THR A 139 -24.36 -29.86 -6.00
CA THR A 139 -23.02 -30.27 -6.47
C THR A 139 -22.53 -29.37 -7.60
N GLU A 140 -23.43 -28.93 -8.49
CA GLU A 140 -23.11 -27.90 -9.48
C GLU A 140 -22.73 -26.57 -8.80
N LEU A 141 -23.50 -26.18 -7.78
CA LEU A 141 -23.20 -24.99 -6.98
C LEU A 141 -21.85 -25.09 -6.26
N LYS A 142 -21.54 -26.24 -5.66
CA LYS A 142 -20.22 -26.51 -5.04
C LYS A 142 -19.08 -26.34 -6.03
N THR A 143 -19.22 -26.92 -7.23
CA THR A 143 -18.25 -26.77 -8.32
C THR A 143 -18.06 -25.30 -8.68
N LYS A 144 -19.16 -24.54 -8.84
CA LYS A 144 -19.11 -23.11 -9.17
C LYS A 144 -18.46 -22.25 -8.09
N ILE A 145 -18.66 -22.60 -6.82
CA ILE A 145 -18.00 -21.94 -5.68
C ILE A 145 -16.49 -22.17 -5.75
N GLU A 146 -16.06 -23.41 -5.98
CA GLU A 146 -14.64 -23.75 -6.08
C GLU A 146 -13.96 -23.09 -7.29
N GLU A 147 -14.61 -23.08 -8.46
CA GLU A 147 -14.13 -22.37 -9.66
C GLU A 147 -13.93 -20.87 -9.37
N THR A 148 -14.93 -20.22 -8.78
CA THR A 148 -14.88 -18.80 -8.44
C THR A 148 -13.77 -18.50 -7.44
N ARG A 149 -13.64 -19.32 -6.39
CA ARG A 149 -12.58 -19.22 -5.40
C ARG A 149 -11.20 -19.41 -6.04
N GLN A 150 -11.03 -20.34 -6.98
CA GLN A 150 -9.77 -20.55 -7.66
C GLN A 150 -9.35 -19.33 -8.48
N GLU A 151 -10.28 -18.66 -9.16
CA GLU A 151 -9.99 -17.39 -9.84
C GLU A 151 -9.54 -16.30 -8.86
N TYR A 152 -10.17 -16.21 -7.68
CA TYR A 152 -9.76 -15.28 -6.62
C TYR A 152 -8.34 -15.57 -6.14
N VAL A 153 -8.00 -16.85 -5.92
CA VAL A 153 -6.67 -17.28 -5.50
C VAL A 153 -5.61 -17.00 -6.58
N LYS A 154 -5.90 -17.27 -7.85
CA LYS A 154 -4.98 -16.97 -8.97
C LYS A 154 -4.62 -15.49 -9.02
N LEU A 155 -5.61 -14.60 -8.85
CA LEU A 155 -5.35 -13.15 -8.81
C LEU A 155 -4.56 -12.74 -7.56
N LEU A 156 -4.87 -13.31 -6.39
CA LEU A 156 -4.09 -13.05 -5.19
C LEU A 156 -2.63 -13.50 -5.36
N GLN A 157 -2.37 -14.67 -5.94
CA GLN A 157 -1.01 -15.14 -6.23
C GLN A 157 -0.28 -14.21 -7.20
N LYS A 158 -0.94 -13.79 -8.29
CA LYS A 158 -0.38 -12.83 -9.26
C LYS A 158 0.08 -11.52 -8.61
N TRP A 159 -0.63 -11.07 -7.57
CA TRP A 159 -0.38 -9.80 -6.90
C TRP A 159 0.21 -9.93 -5.49
N ASN A 160 0.97 -11.00 -5.21
CA ASN A 160 1.68 -11.24 -3.94
C ASN A 160 0.77 -11.25 -2.69
N GLY A 161 -0.42 -11.82 -2.81
CA GLY A 161 -1.48 -11.88 -1.79
C GLY A 161 -1.68 -13.26 -1.17
N GLU A 162 -0.71 -14.18 -1.24
CA GLU A 162 -0.84 -15.56 -0.76
C GLU A 162 -1.30 -15.66 0.70
N GLY A 163 -0.86 -14.73 1.56
CA GLY A 163 -1.26 -14.67 2.97
C GLY A 163 -2.75 -14.34 3.21
N LYS A 164 -3.47 -13.86 2.18
CA LYS A 164 -4.90 -13.52 2.26
C LYS A 164 -5.82 -14.64 1.80
N VAL A 165 -5.29 -15.74 1.26
CA VAL A 165 -6.11 -16.87 0.76
C VAL A 165 -7.00 -17.45 1.86
N ASN A 166 -6.48 -17.52 3.10
CA ASN A 166 -7.23 -18.01 4.26
C ASN A 166 -8.29 -17.02 4.77
N GLN A 167 -8.26 -15.77 4.30
CA GLN A 167 -9.25 -14.73 4.66
C GLN A 167 -10.42 -14.69 3.69
N LEU A 168 -10.36 -15.45 2.59
CA LEU A 168 -11.49 -15.59 1.68
C LEU A 168 -12.66 -16.22 2.45
N THR A 169 -13.81 -15.57 2.38
CA THR A 169 -15.06 -16.03 2.99
C THR A 169 -15.75 -17.11 2.16
N LEU A 170 -15.47 -17.16 0.85
CA LEU A 170 -16.05 -18.10 -0.09
C LEU A 170 -15.33 -19.46 -0.01
N ASN A 171 -15.79 -20.31 0.90
CA ASN A 171 -15.16 -21.59 1.22
C ASN A 171 -16.21 -22.71 1.23
N VAL A 172 -15.81 -23.87 0.74
CA VAL A 172 -16.56 -25.11 0.89
C VAL A 172 -15.83 -25.94 1.93
N GLU A 173 -16.41 -26.03 3.13
CA GLU A 173 -15.92 -26.92 4.18
C GLU A 173 -16.92 -28.07 4.30
N ASP A 174 -16.45 -29.30 4.08
CA ASP A 174 -17.28 -30.47 4.36
C ASP A 174 -17.54 -30.54 5.87
N GLY A 175 -18.75 -30.95 6.26
CA GLY A 175 -19.21 -30.89 7.64
C GLY A 175 -18.39 -31.81 8.55
N GLY A 176 -17.48 -31.23 9.34
CA GLY A 176 -16.61 -31.93 10.30
C GLY A 176 -17.30 -32.51 11.53
N GLY A 177 -18.55 -32.98 11.41
CA GLY A 177 -19.25 -33.71 12.48
C GLY A 177 -18.93 -35.21 12.46
N GLU A 178 -19.26 -35.90 13.54
CA GLU A 178 -19.08 -37.37 13.72
C GLU A 178 -19.68 -38.25 12.59
N GLN A 179 -20.47 -37.68 11.68
CA GLN A 179 -21.17 -38.38 10.60
C GLN A 179 -20.56 -38.20 9.20
N GLY A 180 -19.53 -37.36 9.02
CA GLY A 180 -18.86 -37.20 7.72
C GLY A 180 -19.80 -36.86 6.55
N LEU A 181 -20.78 -35.99 6.78
CA LEU A 181 -21.77 -35.59 5.78
C LEU A 181 -21.11 -34.69 4.72
N SER A 182 -21.52 -34.85 3.46
CA SER A 182 -21.09 -33.96 2.38
C SER A 182 -21.55 -32.52 2.62
N TRP A 183 -20.83 -31.52 2.08
CA TRP A 183 -21.25 -30.11 2.16
C TRP A 183 -22.70 -29.90 1.69
N GLU A 184 -23.10 -30.56 0.62
CA GLU A 184 -24.44 -30.49 0.06
C GLU A 184 -25.50 -30.99 1.05
N GLU A 185 -25.24 -32.13 1.69
CA GLU A 185 -26.14 -32.70 2.69
C GLU A 185 -26.19 -31.83 3.95
N SER A 186 -25.05 -31.34 4.42
CA SER A 186 -24.98 -30.49 5.61
C SER A 186 -25.76 -29.19 5.45
N ASN A 187 -25.84 -28.64 4.23
CA ASN A 187 -26.48 -27.34 3.98
C ASN A 187 -27.92 -27.46 3.48
N PHE A 188 -28.29 -28.55 2.79
CA PHE A 188 -29.57 -28.63 2.09
C PHE A 188 -30.41 -29.88 2.39
N TYR A 189 -29.89 -30.86 3.15
CA TYR A 189 -30.66 -32.07 3.47
C TYR A 189 -31.66 -31.81 4.60
N LYS A 190 -32.96 -31.99 4.29
CA LYS A 190 -34.09 -31.76 5.21
C LYS A 190 -34.09 -30.36 5.84
N VAL A 191 -33.51 -29.39 5.14
CA VAL A 191 -33.50 -27.99 5.55
C VAL A 191 -34.77 -27.30 5.03
N PRO A 192 -35.47 -26.49 5.85
CA PRO A 192 -36.63 -25.73 5.40
C PRO A 192 -36.30 -24.80 4.24
N ALA A 193 -37.24 -24.61 3.31
CA ALA A 193 -37.03 -23.80 2.13
C ALA A 193 -36.53 -22.37 2.43
N VAL A 194 -37.05 -21.72 3.48
CA VAL A 194 -36.60 -20.37 3.87
C VAL A 194 -35.13 -20.37 4.33
N ALA A 195 -34.70 -21.42 5.03
CA ALA A 195 -33.33 -21.57 5.48
C ALA A 195 -32.40 -21.86 4.29
N ALA A 196 -32.82 -22.71 3.35
CA ALA A 196 -32.08 -22.96 2.11
C ALA A 196 -31.89 -21.67 1.28
N VAL A 197 -32.93 -20.84 1.13
CA VAL A 197 -32.80 -19.51 0.48
C VAL A 197 -31.82 -18.61 1.26
N THR A 198 -31.90 -18.61 2.59
CA THR A 198 -31.00 -17.82 3.45
C THR A 198 -29.54 -18.25 3.28
N ILE A 199 -29.27 -19.56 3.18
CA ILE A 199 -27.93 -20.11 2.93
C ILE A 199 -27.42 -19.65 1.55
N LEU A 200 -28.26 -19.70 0.50
CA LEU A 200 -27.89 -19.20 -0.82
C LEU A 200 -27.57 -17.69 -0.80
N THR A 201 -28.35 -16.90 -0.08
CA THR A 201 -28.08 -15.46 0.12
C THR A 201 -26.79 -15.23 0.92
N LYS A 202 -26.46 -16.10 1.87
CA LYS A 202 -25.19 -16.09 2.59
C LYS A 202 -24.01 -16.41 1.66
N ILE A 203 -24.14 -17.39 0.76
CA ILE A 203 -23.11 -17.70 -0.25
C ILE A 203 -22.87 -16.50 -1.18
N GLN A 204 -23.95 -15.80 -1.58
CA GLN A 204 -23.84 -14.55 -2.32
C GLN A 204 -23.06 -13.47 -1.56
N ASN A 205 -23.29 -13.36 -0.25
CA ASN A 205 -22.55 -12.44 0.62
C ASN A 205 -21.06 -12.80 0.71
N ASP A 206 -20.77 -14.08 0.92
CA ASP A 206 -19.40 -14.58 1.01
C ASP A 206 -18.62 -14.31 -0.29
N ALA A 207 -19.27 -14.43 -1.46
CA ALA A 207 -18.65 -14.10 -2.74
C ALA A 207 -18.29 -12.61 -2.84
N LYS A 208 -19.21 -11.70 -2.48
CA LYS A 208 -18.95 -10.25 -2.50
C LYS A 208 -17.91 -9.82 -1.46
N SER A 209 -17.90 -10.47 -0.30
CA SER A 209 -16.91 -10.21 0.76
C SER A 209 -15.52 -10.70 0.33
N ALA A 210 -15.44 -11.87 -0.30
CA ALA A 210 -14.21 -12.38 -0.89
C ALA A 210 -13.70 -11.47 -2.02
N GLU A 211 -14.58 -11.03 -2.91
CA GLU A 211 -14.28 -10.01 -3.94
C GLU A 211 -13.71 -8.73 -3.29
N SER A 212 -14.34 -8.20 -2.24
CA SER A 212 -13.84 -7.01 -1.51
C SER A 212 -12.42 -7.23 -0.99
N THR A 213 -12.11 -8.42 -0.47
CA THR A 213 -10.79 -8.74 0.08
C THR A 213 -9.71 -8.74 -1.01
N VAL A 214 -10.02 -9.30 -2.18
CA VAL A 214 -9.12 -9.32 -3.34
C VAL A 214 -8.94 -7.91 -3.88
N LEU A 215 -10.02 -7.16 -4.08
CA LEU A 215 -9.98 -5.78 -4.59
C LEU A 215 -9.21 -4.84 -3.65
N GLU A 216 -9.38 -4.94 -2.34
CA GLU A 216 -8.61 -4.15 -1.37
C GLU A 216 -7.12 -4.48 -1.43
N HIS A 217 -6.76 -5.76 -1.62
CA HIS A 217 -5.36 -6.13 -1.82
C HIS A 217 -4.78 -5.48 -3.08
N MET A 218 -5.52 -5.53 -4.19
CA MET A 218 -5.11 -4.93 -5.46
C MET A 218 -4.98 -3.40 -5.36
N ALA A 219 -5.92 -2.73 -4.69
CA ALA A 219 -5.85 -1.29 -4.44
C ALA A 219 -4.58 -0.89 -3.65
N ASN A 220 -4.22 -1.69 -2.64
CA ASN A 220 -3.00 -1.47 -1.86
C ASN A 220 -1.73 -1.67 -2.70
N GLN A 221 -1.73 -2.60 -3.66
CA GLN A 221 -0.58 -2.82 -4.56
C GLN A 221 -0.35 -1.63 -5.49
N ILE A 222 -1.42 -0.96 -5.96
CA ILE A 222 -1.30 0.27 -6.75
C ILE A 222 -0.69 1.41 -5.91
N ASP A 223 -1.12 1.57 -4.66
CA ASP A 223 -0.59 2.63 -3.79
C ASP A 223 0.85 2.37 -3.32
N ALA A 224 1.21 1.10 -3.11
CA ALA A 224 2.58 0.71 -2.73
C ALA A 224 3.61 1.00 -3.83
N ALA A 225 3.18 1.11 -5.09
CA ALA A 225 4.05 1.49 -6.20
C ALA A 225 4.47 2.98 -6.16
N LYS A 226 3.81 3.83 -5.38
CA LYS A 226 4.16 5.25 -5.25
C LYS A 226 4.94 5.47 -3.95
N ILE A 227 6.21 5.92 -4.05
CA ILE A 227 7.00 6.33 -2.89
C ILE A 227 6.28 7.49 -2.19
N LYS A 228 5.82 7.28 -0.96
CA LYS A 228 5.21 8.33 -0.14
C LYS A 228 6.31 9.09 0.61
N PHE A 229 6.46 10.38 0.30
CA PHE A 229 7.33 11.28 1.07
C PHE A 229 6.63 11.67 2.37
N ASN A 230 7.23 11.35 3.52
CA ASN A 230 6.62 11.56 4.84
C ASN A 230 7.35 12.62 5.66
N LYS A 231 8.55 13.04 5.25
CA LYS A 231 9.33 14.08 5.90
C LYS A 231 9.61 15.20 4.92
N MET A 232 9.24 16.41 5.31
CA MET A 232 9.55 17.63 4.56
C MET A 232 10.48 18.46 5.43
N THR A 233 11.67 18.76 4.92
CA THR A 233 12.69 19.54 5.63
C THR A 233 13.13 20.70 4.75
N ALA A 234 13.19 21.91 5.31
CA ALA A 234 13.76 23.04 4.59
C ALA A 234 15.29 22.86 4.52
N MET A 235 15.84 22.94 3.31
CA MET A 235 17.26 22.85 3.06
C MET A 235 17.74 24.12 2.37
N VAL A 236 18.92 24.59 2.77
CA VAL A 236 19.56 25.76 2.20
C VAL A 236 20.90 25.31 1.64
N THR A 237 21.09 25.50 0.33
CA THR A 237 22.37 25.25 -0.33
C THR A 237 22.97 26.59 -0.71
N ALA A 238 24.11 26.91 -0.11
CA ALA A 238 24.87 28.12 -0.42
C ALA A 238 26.22 27.74 -1.03
N PRO A 239 26.67 28.39 -2.13
CA PRO A 239 27.98 28.10 -2.74
C PRO A 239 29.15 28.31 -1.79
N THR A 240 29.05 29.30 -0.89
CA THR A 240 30.07 29.60 0.13
C THR A 240 29.40 29.98 1.45
N SER A 241 29.96 29.54 2.58
CA SER A 241 29.52 29.95 3.92
C SER A 241 30.17 31.26 4.39
N TYR A 242 31.19 31.74 3.68
CA TYR A 242 31.92 32.96 3.99
C TYR A 242 31.97 33.87 2.76
N VAL A 243 31.42 35.08 2.90
CA VAL A 243 31.46 36.12 1.86
C VAL A 243 32.08 37.40 2.39
N LYS A 244 32.77 38.14 1.51
CA LYS A 244 33.34 39.45 1.85
C LYS A 244 32.24 40.47 2.07
N ARG A 245 32.40 41.34 3.07
CA ARG A 245 31.50 42.46 3.33
C ARG A 245 31.39 43.36 2.08
N GLY A 246 30.18 43.54 1.56
CA GLY A 246 29.89 44.34 0.37
C GLY A 246 29.66 43.53 -0.91
N ASN A 247 29.92 42.21 -0.91
CA ASN A 247 29.54 41.32 -2.01
C ASN A 247 28.11 40.79 -1.83
N GLU A 248 27.44 40.49 -2.94
CA GLU A 248 26.14 39.81 -2.92
C GLU A 248 26.29 38.36 -2.42
N TYR A 249 25.34 37.93 -1.60
CA TYR A 249 25.25 36.56 -1.08
C TYR A 249 24.02 35.89 -1.68
N THR A 250 24.23 34.77 -2.38
CA THR A 250 23.16 33.97 -2.98
C THR A 250 23.08 32.62 -2.27
N ALA A 251 21.87 32.19 -1.93
CA ALA A 251 21.60 30.88 -1.36
C ALA A 251 20.28 30.34 -1.92
N ASP A 252 20.28 29.08 -2.32
CA ASP A 252 19.09 28.39 -2.82
C ASP A 252 18.35 27.77 -1.64
N ILE A 253 17.08 28.15 -1.47
CA ILE A 253 16.21 27.67 -0.39
C ILE A 253 15.12 26.80 -1.02
N PHE A 254 15.06 25.53 -0.61
CA PHE A 254 14.07 24.58 -1.12
C PHE A 254 13.58 23.64 -0.02
N ILE A 255 12.47 22.96 -0.29
CA ILE A 255 11.94 21.92 0.59
C ILE A 255 12.45 20.58 0.08
N ALA A 256 13.27 19.90 0.89
CA ALA A 256 13.69 18.53 0.66
C ALA A 256 12.63 17.58 1.24
N ALA A 257 12.04 16.77 0.36
CA ALA A 257 11.13 15.69 0.72
C ALA A 257 11.90 14.38 0.87
N SER A 258 11.81 13.72 2.01
CA SER A 258 12.40 12.40 2.26
C SER A 258 11.36 11.39 2.76
N SER A 259 11.69 10.10 2.64
CA SER A 259 10.85 9.00 3.10
C SER A 259 11.65 8.08 4.01
N ASP A 260 11.17 7.84 5.23
CA ASP A 260 11.76 6.83 6.14
C ASP A 260 11.53 5.39 5.68
N GLN A 261 10.52 5.19 4.81
CA GLN A 261 10.14 3.87 4.30
C GLN A 261 10.91 3.50 3.03
N ALA A 262 11.45 4.50 2.32
CA ALA A 262 12.30 4.25 1.16
C ALA A 262 13.70 3.83 1.63
N GLN A 263 14.18 2.70 1.13
CA GLN A 263 15.57 2.26 1.34
C GLN A 263 16.49 3.08 0.45
N ILE A 264 16.77 4.31 0.86
CA ILE A 264 17.69 5.22 0.16
C ILE A 264 19.12 4.82 0.51
N GLU A 265 19.95 4.59 -0.50
CA GLU A 265 21.38 4.34 -0.33
C GLU A 265 22.19 5.49 -0.94
N VAL A 266 23.23 5.95 -0.24
CA VAL A 266 24.10 7.03 -0.72
C VAL A 266 25.51 6.50 -0.93
N TYR A 267 26.08 6.78 -2.10
CA TYR A 267 27.41 6.33 -2.48
C TYR A 267 28.35 7.50 -2.83
N THR A 268 29.52 7.43 -2.21
CA THR A 268 30.84 7.98 -2.53
C THR A 268 31.50 7.53 -3.83
N GLY A 269 32.07 8.36 -4.71
CA GLY A 269 32.99 7.82 -5.73
C GLY A 269 33.52 8.85 -6.71
N SER A 270 33.99 8.39 -7.86
CA SER A 270 34.26 9.25 -9.03
C SER A 270 33.26 8.94 -10.13
N PHE A 271 32.73 9.96 -10.81
CA PHE A 271 31.73 9.74 -11.86
C PHE A 271 32.27 8.88 -13.01
N THR A 272 31.38 8.06 -13.58
CA THR A 272 31.61 7.39 -14.87
C THR A 272 31.11 8.26 -16.02
N ALA A 273 31.44 7.90 -17.27
CA ALA A 273 30.97 8.61 -18.47
C ALA A 273 29.44 8.58 -18.67
N ALA A 274 28.70 7.82 -17.86
CA ALA A 274 27.24 7.78 -17.87
C ALA A 274 26.60 9.02 -17.24
N VAL A 275 27.29 9.67 -16.29
CA VAL A 275 26.80 10.88 -15.61
C VAL A 275 26.93 12.07 -16.56
N LYS A 276 25.80 12.71 -16.84
CA LYS A 276 25.71 13.89 -17.70
C LYS A 276 24.97 15.01 -16.98
N LYS A 277 25.29 16.24 -17.36
CA LYS A 277 24.55 17.43 -16.97
C LYS A 277 23.71 17.92 -18.13
N ASP A 278 22.59 18.56 -17.83
CA ASP A 278 21.74 19.23 -18.80
C ASP A 278 22.28 20.63 -19.18
N GLU A 279 21.53 21.36 -20.02
CA GLU A 279 21.88 22.72 -20.45
C GLU A 279 21.89 23.76 -19.32
N PHE A 280 21.34 23.42 -18.14
CA PHE A 280 21.27 24.26 -16.95
C PHE A 280 22.27 23.83 -15.86
N ASP A 281 23.26 23.01 -16.21
CA ASP A 281 24.29 22.45 -15.31
C ASP A 281 23.72 21.57 -14.18
N GLN A 282 22.51 21.03 -14.35
CA GLN A 282 21.88 20.08 -13.42
C GLN A 282 22.17 18.64 -13.85
N PHE A 283 22.43 17.77 -12.88
CA PHE A 283 22.65 16.34 -13.17
C PHE A 283 21.38 15.65 -13.66
N ILE A 284 21.51 14.89 -14.74
CA ILE A 284 20.42 14.09 -15.30
C ILE A 284 20.25 12.81 -14.48
N GLU A 285 19.00 12.47 -14.15
CA GLU A 285 18.64 11.21 -13.48
C GLU A 285 18.99 9.99 -14.36
N LEU A 286 19.51 8.93 -13.74
CA LEU A 286 19.92 7.72 -14.43
C LEU A 286 19.15 6.51 -13.89
N GLU A 287 18.84 5.55 -14.76
CA GLU A 287 18.26 4.26 -14.37
C GLU A 287 19.24 3.14 -14.67
N GLY A 288 19.43 2.21 -13.72
CA GLY A 288 20.28 1.05 -13.94
C GLY A 288 20.34 0.09 -12.75
N SER A 289 21.03 -1.02 -12.92
CA SER A 289 21.18 -2.04 -11.87
C SER A 289 22.40 -1.84 -10.96
N ALA A 290 23.30 -0.90 -11.30
CA ALA A 290 24.52 -0.62 -10.55
C ALA A 290 24.83 0.89 -10.52
N PRO A 291 25.42 1.42 -9.42
CA PRO A 291 25.74 2.83 -9.30
C PRO A 291 26.76 3.26 -10.38
N PRO A 292 26.54 4.37 -11.09
CA PRO A 292 27.42 4.86 -12.16
C PRO A 292 28.69 5.55 -11.60
N LEU A 293 29.35 4.92 -10.63
CA LEU A 293 30.54 5.41 -9.95
C LEU A 293 31.71 4.43 -10.06
N ASN A 294 32.92 4.97 -10.23
CA ASN A 294 34.16 4.25 -10.02
C ASN A 294 34.48 4.22 -8.51
N ASN A 295 34.83 3.03 -7.99
CA ASN A 295 35.14 2.78 -6.57
C ASN A 295 34.05 3.28 -5.60
N PRO A 296 32.81 2.75 -5.69
CA PRO A 296 31.71 3.21 -4.83
C PRO A 296 31.97 2.90 -3.36
N GLN A 297 31.90 3.92 -2.50
CA GLN A 297 31.94 3.80 -1.03
C GLN A 297 30.58 4.14 -0.45
N LYS A 298 29.98 3.24 0.33
CA LYS A 298 28.68 3.48 0.96
C LYS A 298 28.84 4.43 2.15
N ILE A 299 27.97 5.43 2.23
CA ILE A 299 27.88 6.36 3.36
C ILE A 299 26.71 5.97 4.26
N ASP A 300 26.86 6.21 5.56
CA ASP A 300 25.78 6.03 6.52
C ASP A 300 24.64 7.02 6.26
N VAL A 301 23.44 6.46 6.07
CA VAL A 301 22.20 7.22 5.87
C VAL A 301 21.39 7.18 7.16
N VAL A 302 21.11 8.34 7.74
CA VAL A 302 20.29 8.46 8.96
C VAL A 302 19.08 9.34 8.65
N GLY A 303 17.89 8.73 8.60
CA GLY A 303 16.63 9.43 8.32
C GLY A 303 16.54 9.98 6.90
N GLY A 304 17.04 9.22 5.90
CA GLY A 304 17.07 9.63 4.49
C GLY A 304 18.17 10.62 4.12
N MET A 305 19.07 10.96 5.05
CA MET A 305 20.20 11.86 4.82
C MET A 305 21.54 11.14 4.96
N GLY A 306 22.37 11.18 3.92
CA GLY A 306 23.76 10.72 3.99
C GLY A 306 24.62 11.66 4.85
N LYS A 307 25.43 11.11 5.76
CA LYS A 307 26.31 11.90 6.63
C LYS A 307 27.77 11.53 6.41
N ILE A 308 28.58 12.51 5.99
CA ILE A 308 30.04 12.36 5.88
C ILE A 308 30.71 13.04 7.07
N LYS A 309 31.70 12.38 7.66
CA LYS A 309 32.58 12.92 8.70
C LYS A 309 34.03 12.69 8.28
N GLU A 310 34.75 13.76 7.98
CA GLU A 310 36.17 13.71 7.64
C GLU A 310 36.91 14.88 8.33
N THR A 311 38.20 14.71 8.60
CA THR A 311 39.06 15.81 9.06
C THR A 311 39.38 16.72 7.88
N ALA A 312 39.07 18.01 8.01
CA ALA A 312 39.25 18.95 6.92
C ALA A 312 40.73 19.16 6.60
N GLY A 313 41.12 19.02 5.32
CA GLY A 313 42.50 19.25 4.88
C GLY A 313 42.58 19.73 3.44
N GLY A 314 43.03 20.97 3.25
CA GLY A 314 43.18 21.61 1.94
C GLY A 314 41.86 21.81 1.20
N GLN A 315 41.88 21.63 -0.11
CA GLN A 315 40.70 21.60 -0.98
C GLN A 315 40.30 20.15 -1.25
N ARG A 316 39.01 19.84 -1.07
CA ARG A 316 38.43 18.51 -1.30
C ARG A 316 37.14 18.61 -2.09
N ASN A 317 37.01 17.79 -3.13
CA ASN A 317 35.81 17.64 -3.93
C ASN A 317 35.26 16.22 -3.77
N PHE A 318 33.96 16.10 -3.59
CA PHE A 318 33.21 14.85 -3.49
C PHE A 318 32.26 14.74 -4.67
N GLN A 319 32.20 13.53 -5.21
CA GLN A 319 31.21 13.13 -6.21
C GLN A 319 30.50 11.89 -5.67
N GLY A 320 29.20 11.80 -5.93
CA GLY A 320 28.41 10.71 -5.40
C GLY A 320 27.06 10.57 -6.09
N VAL A 321 26.33 9.53 -5.69
CA VAL A 321 25.00 9.24 -6.22
C VAL A 321 24.07 8.77 -5.10
N ILE A 322 22.84 9.28 -5.11
CA ILE A 322 21.75 8.76 -4.29
C ILE A 322 21.02 7.70 -5.11
N SER A 323 20.89 6.51 -4.56
CA SER A 323 20.19 5.37 -5.14
C SER A 323 18.82 5.21 -4.47
N ILE A 324 17.78 5.19 -5.28
CA ILE A 324 16.40 4.90 -4.85
C ILE A 324 15.94 3.66 -5.62
N PRO A 325 15.48 2.60 -4.94
CA PRO A 325 14.95 1.42 -5.62
C PRO A 325 13.72 1.81 -6.44
N ASP A 326 13.68 1.39 -7.70
CA ASP A 326 12.52 1.62 -8.55
C ASP A 326 11.39 0.67 -8.10
N PRO A 327 10.22 1.18 -7.68
CA PRO A 327 9.09 0.35 -7.28
C PRO A 327 8.48 -0.47 -8.45
N VAL A 328 8.81 -0.12 -9.70
CA VAL A 328 8.26 -0.71 -10.93
C VAL A 328 9.10 -1.89 -11.42
N LYS A 329 10.43 -1.86 -11.25
CA LYS A 329 11.36 -2.90 -11.74
C LYS A 329 12.26 -3.41 -10.61
N PRO A 330 11.96 -4.56 -9.98
CA PRO A 330 12.79 -5.12 -8.93
C PRO A 330 14.21 -5.41 -9.46
N GLY A 331 15.21 -4.77 -8.84
CA GLY A 331 16.62 -4.84 -9.24
C GLY A 331 17.14 -3.65 -10.06
N ASN A 332 16.27 -2.72 -10.44
CA ASN A 332 16.68 -1.42 -10.99
C ASN A 332 16.55 -0.31 -9.95
N PHE A 333 17.47 0.64 -10.04
CA PHE A 333 17.57 1.78 -9.18
C PHE A 333 17.58 3.06 -10.01
N LYS A 334 16.93 4.08 -9.46
CA LYS A 334 17.05 5.46 -9.92
C LYS A 334 18.20 6.11 -9.19
N PHE A 335 19.07 6.73 -9.96
CA PHE A 335 20.33 7.32 -9.52
C PHE A 335 20.29 8.83 -9.71
N TYR A 336 20.49 9.55 -8.61
CA TYR A 336 20.55 11.01 -8.56
C TYR A 336 21.99 11.44 -8.26
N PRO A 337 22.77 11.87 -9.27
CA PRO A 337 24.16 12.27 -9.07
C PRO A 337 24.24 13.61 -8.33
N PHE A 338 25.27 13.76 -7.49
CA PHE A 338 25.58 15.02 -6.82
C PHE A 338 27.09 15.23 -6.71
N GLU A 339 27.51 16.49 -6.71
CA GLU A 339 28.88 16.88 -6.41
C GLU A 339 28.89 18.06 -5.44
N PHE A 340 29.86 18.08 -4.53
CA PHE A 340 30.09 19.20 -3.64
C PHE A 340 31.56 19.20 -3.19
N GLY A 341 32.07 20.34 -2.75
CA GLY A 341 33.44 20.44 -2.26
C GLY A 341 33.55 21.42 -1.10
N TYR A 342 34.65 21.33 -0.37
CA TYR A 342 35.03 22.32 0.61
C TYR A 342 36.50 22.73 0.42
N GLU A 343 36.79 23.98 0.74
CA GLU A 343 38.14 24.50 0.83
C GLU A 343 38.37 24.96 2.28
N THR A 344 39.51 24.55 2.83
CA THR A 344 39.91 24.99 4.17
C THR A 344 40.70 26.28 4.06
N PHE A 345 40.42 27.21 4.97
CA PHE A 345 41.26 28.36 5.21
C PHE A 345 42.07 28.11 6.46
N GLU A 346 43.35 28.46 6.43
CA GLU A 346 44.12 28.58 7.65
C GLU A 346 43.61 29.81 8.41
N VAL A 347 43.31 29.63 9.70
CA VAL A 347 42.99 30.75 10.57
C VAL A 347 44.24 31.63 10.59
N GLY A 348 44.11 32.88 10.12
CA GLY A 348 45.23 33.81 10.09
C GLY A 348 45.90 33.88 11.46
N GLU A 349 47.23 33.82 11.48
CA GLU A 349 48.01 33.94 12.71
C GLU A 349 47.58 35.19 13.47
N ALA A 350 47.41 35.08 14.79
CA ALA A 350 47.03 36.22 15.62
C ALA A 350 48.05 37.36 15.44
N VAL A 351 47.60 38.51 14.95
CA VAL A 351 48.45 39.67 14.75
C VAL A 351 48.76 40.30 16.09
N VAL A 352 49.91 39.96 16.68
CA VAL A 352 50.44 40.61 17.87
C VAL A 352 51.39 41.72 17.42
N SER A 353 50.89 42.96 17.37
CA SER A 353 51.70 44.14 17.06
C SER A 353 51.85 45.02 18.30
N PRO A 354 53.06 45.20 18.86
CA PRO A 354 53.27 46.11 19.98
C PRO A 354 52.99 47.55 19.53
N THR A 355 52.05 48.24 20.20
CA THR A 355 51.62 49.59 19.81
C THR A 355 52.72 50.64 19.88
N ALA A 356 53.79 50.41 20.66
CA ALA A 356 54.96 51.30 20.74
C ALA A 356 56.06 51.01 19.70
N MET A 357 55.91 49.95 18.90
CA MET A 357 56.87 49.53 17.86
C MET A 357 56.39 49.91 16.45
N ASN A 358 55.39 50.78 16.33
CA ASN A 358 54.89 51.35 15.08
C ASN A 358 55.78 52.52 14.59
N VAL A 359 57.10 52.35 14.63
CA VAL A 359 58.09 53.39 14.28
C VAL A 359 58.91 52.94 13.09
N LEU A 360 59.15 53.85 12.14
CA LEU A 360 60.10 53.67 11.04
C LEU A 360 61.26 54.65 11.22
N TYR A 361 62.48 54.18 11.00
CA TYR A 361 63.68 54.99 11.09
C TYR A 361 64.00 55.64 9.74
N ILE A 362 64.31 56.94 9.76
CA ILE A 362 64.71 57.71 8.57
C ILE A 362 66.15 57.34 8.20
N GLY A 363 66.39 57.15 6.90
CA GLY A 363 67.74 56.92 6.35
C GLY A 363 68.23 55.46 6.43
N VAL A 364 67.40 54.52 6.88
CA VAL A 364 67.70 53.08 6.92
C VAL A 364 66.55 52.24 6.38
N ASP A 365 66.85 50.99 6.02
CA ASP A 365 65.89 50.02 5.51
C ASP A 365 65.07 49.45 6.67
N ASN A 366 63.76 49.69 6.66
CA ASN A 366 62.86 49.14 7.67
C ASN A 366 62.15 47.89 7.08
N PRO A 367 62.49 46.66 7.52
CA PRO A 367 61.81 45.46 7.05
C PRO A 367 60.41 45.36 7.64
N ILE A 368 59.42 45.06 6.79
CA ILE A 368 58.00 44.92 7.15
C ILE A 368 57.48 43.64 6.50
N LYS A 369 56.75 42.83 7.26
CA LYS A 369 55.99 41.69 6.72
C LYS A 369 54.53 42.09 6.56
N ILE A 370 53.99 41.97 5.34
CA ILE A 370 52.59 42.31 5.04
C ILE A 370 51.90 41.08 4.48
N SER A 371 50.93 40.57 5.21
CA SER A 371 50.03 39.50 4.78
C SER A 371 48.58 39.96 4.87
N VAL A 372 47.73 39.47 3.97
CA VAL A 372 46.29 39.71 3.98
C VAL A 372 45.60 38.34 4.01
N PRO A 373 44.85 38.02 5.09
CA PRO A 373 44.13 36.76 5.17
C PRO A 373 43.24 36.53 3.94
N GLY A 374 43.33 35.34 3.34
CA GLY A 374 42.55 34.96 2.16
C GLY A 374 43.14 35.36 0.80
N TYR A 375 44.32 35.98 0.76
CA TYR A 375 45.03 36.27 -0.49
C TYR A 375 46.44 35.72 -0.45
N THR A 376 46.89 35.10 -1.55
CA THR A 376 48.28 34.68 -1.71
C THR A 376 49.19 35.91 -1.85
N SER A 377 50.46 35.80 -1.43
CA SER A 377 51.44 36.89 -1.44
C SER A 377 51.59 37.61 -2.78
N ASP A 378 51.28 36.92 -3.88
CA ASP A 378 51.40 37.44 -5.25
C ASP A 378 50.28 38.41 -5.61
N LYS A 379 49.12 38.30 -4.95
CA LYS A 379 47.95 39.18 -5.17
C LYS A 379 47.94 40.41 -4.24
N VAL A 380 48.91 40.51 -3.33
CA VAL A 380 49.05 41.63 -2.37
C VAL A 380 50.11 42.61 -2.86
N THR A 381 49.73 43.89 -2.95
CA THR A 381 50.64 45.02 -3.25
C THR A 381 50.39 46.14 -2.24
N ALA A 382 51.46 46.62 -1.59
CA ALA A 382 51.43 47.76 -0.67
C ALA A 382 52.05 49.00 -1.31
N SER A 383 51.56 50.20 -0.97
CA SER A 383 52.09 51.48 -1.44
C SER A 383 52.06 52.54 -0.33
N GLY A 384 53.01 53.50 -0.35
CA GLY A 384 53.18 54.57 0.65
C GLY A 384 54.61 54.65 1.22
N CYS A 385 55.03 55.82 1.73
CA CYS A 385 56.30 56.08 2.46
C CYS A 385 57.53 55.28 1.98
N GLY A 386 57.85 55.33 0.69
CA GLY A 386 59.04 54.67 0.13
C GLY A 386 59.06 53.14 0.26
N ILE A 387 57.89 52.50 0.39
CA ILE A 387 57.78 51.04 0.50
C ILE A 387 58.04 50.34 -0.84
N SER A 388 58.82 49.28 -0.80
CA SER A 388 59.14 48.43 -1.95
C SER A 388 59.06 46.95 -1.58
N LYS A 389 58.58 46.11 -2.50
CA LYS A 389 58.45 44.65 -2.29
C LYS A 389 59.79 43.98 -2.52
N VAL A 390 60.25 43.18 -1.55
CA VAL A 390 61.50 42.43 -1.67
C VAL A 390 61.21 41.02 -2.20
N LYS A 391 60.46 40.22 -1.43
CA LYS A 391 60.18 38.82 -1.79
C LYS A 391 58.96 38.30 -1.01
N GLY A 392 58.02 37.66 -1.69
CA GLY A 392 56.83 37.07 -1.05
C GLY A 392 56.06 38.10 -0.22
N GLU A 393 56.02 37.88 1.09
CA GLU A 393 55.35 38.75 2.08
C GLU A 393 56.27 39.83 2.68
N GLU A 394 57.54 39.90 2.27
CA GLU A 394 58.53 40.83 2.80
C GLU A 394 58.62 42.13 1.97
N TYR A 395 58.54 43.25 2.67
CA TYR A 395 58.63 44.61 2.16
C TYR A 395 59.72 45.37 2.92
N VAL A 396 60.26 46.42 2.29
CA VAL A 396 61.17 47.37 2.93
C VAL A 396 60.61 48.77 2.75
N ALA A 397 60.46 49.50 3.85
CA ALA A 397 60.09 50.91 3.87
C ALA A 397 61.30 51.79 4.14
N ARG A 398 61.47 52.83 3.30
CA ARG A 398 62.44 53.91 3.48
C ARG A 398 61.67 55.24 3.52
N PRO A 399 61.25 55.69 4.70
CA PRO A 399 60.47 56.91 4.86
C PRO A 399 61.26 58.18 4.51
#